data_AF-A0A8R1YLT4-F1
#
_entry.id   AF-A0A8R1YLT4-F1
#
_cell.length_a   1.000
_cell.length_b   1.000
_cell.length_c   1.000
_cell.angle_alpha   90.00
_cell.angle_beta   90.00
_cell.angle_gamma   90.00
#
_symmetry.space_group_name_H-M   'P 1'
#
loop_
_entity.id
_entity.type
_entity.pdbx_description
1 polymer ?
#
loop_
_entity_poly.entity_id
_entity_poly.type
_entity_poly.pdbx_seq_one_letter_code
_entity_poly.pdbx_strand_id
1 'polypeptide(L)'
;MRLLISVILLISLPLIGSQKVRMRSTLVCKNGERSEGRCVCNADYVGKHCEKKKMCDTFRRWSNGTCLGCLPGYDGEYCENIVCVNGEVDKNGLSCICSHPYSGPFCDDLDTKDVYRFYNNRAYMMGPLGALLIIPMCGIFYGCERMARKRQVKRVAAMLGDQTNITVHKDAVKSLLAEDV
;
A
#
# COMPACT_ATOMS: atom_id res chain seq x y z
N MET A 1 25.67 -76.17 -25.97
CA MET A 1 24.85 -75.24 -26.77
C MET A 1 24.01 -74.36 -25.85
N ARG A 2 24.63 -73.34 -25.26
CA ARG A 2 24.01 -72.41 -24.31
C ARG A 2 24.44 -71.00 -24.72
N LEU A 3 23.86 -70.42 -25.79
CA LEU A 3 24.22 -69.04 -26.21
C LEU A 3 23.27 -68.38 -27.24
N LEU A 4 22.00 -68.79 -27.35
CA LEU A 4 21.07 -68.19 -28.34
C LEU A 4 19.65 -67.93 -27.80
N ILE A 5 19.49 -67.51 -26.54
CA ILE A 5 18.15 -67.18 -26.00
C ILE A 5 18.04 -65.74 -25.44
N SER A 6 19.12 -64.96 -25.31
CA SER A 6 19.08 -63.69 -24.56
C SER A 6 18.91 -62.38 -25.34
N VAL A 7 18.73 -62.35 -26.67
CA VAL A 7 18.82 -61.06 -27.41
C VAL A 7 17.53 -60.60 -28.12
N ILE A 8 16.47 -61.41 -28.20
CA ILE A 8 15.27 -61.02 -28.98
C ILE A 8 14.13 -60.44 -28.12
N LEU A 9 14.26 -60.40 -26.78
CA LEU A 9 13.14 -59.98 -25.91
C LEU A 9 13.17 -58.52 -25.41
N LEU A 10 13.90 -57.61 -26.06
CA LEU A 10 14.03 -56.21 -25.60
C LEU A 10 13.63 -55.14 -26.63
N ILE A 11 12.85 -55.48 -27.66
CA ILE A 11 12.33 -54.46 -28.60
C ILE A 11 10.82 -54.63 -28.80
N SER A 12 10.06 -54.28 -27.78
CA SER A 12 8.68 -53.83 -27.93
C SER A 12 8.28 -52.99 -26.72
N LEU A 13 8.87 -51.80 -26.60
CA LEU A 13 8.26 -50.74 -25.80
C LEU A 13 7.03 -50.26 -26.57
N PRO A 14 5.79 -50.47 -26.09
CA PRO A 14 4.68 -49.75 -26.65
C PRO A 14 4.93 -48.28 -26.34
N LEU A 15 4.98 -47.45 -27.40
CA LEU A 15 4.73 -46.02 -27.30
C LEU A 15 3.33 -45.87 -26.72
N ILE A 16 3.23 -45.87 -25.39
CA ILE A 16 2.07 -45.37 -24.67
C ILE A 16 2.11 -43.87 -24.90
N GLY A 17 1.56 -43.47 -26.05
CA GLY A 17 1.24 -42.09 -26.32
C GLY A 17 0.46 -41.60 -25.13
N SER A 18 1.01 -40.59 -24.43
CA SER A 18 0.25 -39.85 -23.45
C SER A 18 -0.94 -39.25 -24.19
N GLN A 19 -2.08 -39.93 -24.14
CA GLN A 19 -3.36 -39.28 -24.40
C GLN A 19 -3.41 -38.15 -23.37
N LYS A 20 -3.15 -36.92 -23.83
CA LYS A 20 -3.61 -35.74 -23.13
C LYS A 20 -5.12 -35.90 -23.07
N VAL A 21 -5.60 -36.47 -21.98
CA VAL A 21 -7.00 -36.38 -21.58
C VAL A 21 -7.23 -34.87 -21.54
N ARG A 22 -7.81 -34.35 -22.61
CA ARG A 22 -8.23 -32.96 -22.69
C ARG A 22 -9.35 -32.87 -21.68
N MET A 23 -9.00 -32.58 -20.43
CA MET A 23 -9.94 -32.37 -19.34
C MET A 23 -10.90 -31.32 -19.89
N ARG A 24 -12.09 -31.76 -20.28
CA ARG A 24 -13.10 -30.92 -20.88
C ARG A 24 -13.49 -29.99 -19.76
N SER A 25 -12.88 -28.80 -19.73
CA SER A 25 -13.21 -27.76 -18.76
C SER A 25 -14.72 -27.63 -18.82
N THR A 26 -15.37 -28.10 -17.76
CA THR A 26 -16.80 -27.98 -17.59
C THR A 26 -17.01 -26.49 -17.40
N LEU A 27 -17.24 -25.77 -18.50
CA LEU A 27 -17.57 -24.34 -18.45
C LEU A 27 -18.69 -24.17 -17.40
N VAL A 28 -18.32 -23.54 -16.27
CA VAL A 28 -19.19 -23.23 -15.15
C VAL A 28 -19.71 -21.81 -15.36
N CYS A 29 -21.01 -21.64 -15.24
CA CYS A 29 -21.69 -20.35 -15.24
C CYS A 29 -22.16 -20.08 -13.81
N LYS A 30 -21.74 -18.95 -13.21
CA LYS A 30 -22.13 -18.60 -11.83
C LYS A 30 -23.56 -18.07 -11.75
N ASN A 31 -23.90 -17.11 -12.62
CA ASN A 31 -25.21 -16.44 -12.64
C ASN A 31 -25.83 -16.43 -14.04
N GLY A 32 -26.10 -17.63 -14.55
CA GLY A 32 -26.66 -17.81 -15.89
C GLY A 32 -26.72 -19.26 -16.30
N GLU A 33 -27.19 -19.49 -17.51
CA GLU A 33 -27.37 -20.83 -18.05
C GLU A 33 -26.36 -21.12 -19.15
N ARG A 34 -26.05 -22.40 -19.32
CA ARG A 34 -25.15 -22.86 -20.38
C ARG A 34 -25.96 -23.06 -21.65
N SER A 35 -25.64 -22.30 -22.69
CA SER A 35 -26.21 -22.47 -24.02
C SER A 35 -25.10 -22.47 -25.08
N GLU A 36 -25.15 -23.42 -26.02
CA GLU A 36 -24.22 -23.51 -27.16
C GLU A 36 -22.71 -23.43 -26.80
N GLY A 37 -22.32 -23.93 -25.63
CA GLY A 37 -20.92 -23.92 -25.19
C GLY A 37 -20.40 -22.57 -24.69
N ARG A 38 -21.29 -21.61 -24.41
CA ARG A 38 -21.03 -20.34 -23.71
C ARG A 38 -21.99 -20.17 -22.54
N CYS A 39 -21.67 -19.24 -21.64
CA CYS A 39 -22.60 -18.82 -20.61
C CYS A 39 -23.50 -17.70 -21.16
N VAL A 40 -24.81 -17.84 -20.96
CA VAL A 40 -25.80 -16.79 -21.19
C VAL A 40 -26.16 -16.25 -19.82
N CYS A 41 -25.75 -15.01 -19.54
CA CYS A 41 -25.89 -14.42 -18.21
C CYS A 41 -27.30 -13.91 -17.96
N ASN A 42 -27.71 -13.95 -16.69
CA ASN A 42 -28.90 -13.26 -16.22
C ASN A 42 -28.77 -11.75 -16.46
N ALA A 43 -29.89 -11.03 -16.52
CA ALA A 43 -29.95 -9.62 -16.93
C ALA A 43 -28.97 -8.70 -16.17
N ASP A 44 -28.72 -8.99 -14.89
CA ASP A 44 -27.87 -8.18 -13.99
C ASP A 44 -26.43 -8.68 -13.87
N TYR A 45 -26.00 -9.64 -14.70
CA TYR A 45 -24.67 -10.23 -14.65
C TYR A 45 -23.99 -10.22 -16.01
N VAL A 46 -22.66 -10.13 -16.00
CA VAL A 46 -21.78 -10.15 -17.17
C VAL A 46 -20.49 -10.91 -16.87
N GLY A 47 -19.65 -11.06 -17.89
CA GLY A 47 -18.40 -11.81 -17.82
C GLY A 47 -18.51 -13.17 -18.50
N LYS A 48 -17.36 -13.81 -18.70
CA LYS A 48 -17.27 -15.07 -19.45
C LYS A 48 -18.01 -16.22 -18.73
N HIS A 49 -18.07 -16.13 -17.41
CA HIS A 49 -18.70 -17.10 -16.52
C HIS A 49 -19.87 -16.47 -15.73
N CYS A 50 -20.35 -15.30 -16.14
CA CYS A 50 -21.39 -14.53 -15.45
C CYS A 50 -21.04 -14.25 -13.98
N GLU A 51 -19.76 -13.96 -13.74
CA GLU A 51 -19.17 -13.77 -12.42
C GLU A 51 -19.25 -12.33 -11.92
N LYS A 52 -19.41 -11.35 -12.82
CA LYS A 52 -19.48 -9.93 -12.48
C LYS A 52 -20.93 -9.47 -12.44
N LYS A 53 -21.31 -8.77 -11.37
CA LYS A 53 -22.62 -8.14 -11.25
C LYS A 53 -22.56 -6.73 -11.83
N LYS A 54 -23.58 -6.33 -12.59
CA LYS A 54 -23.74 -4.97 -13.08
C LYS A 54 -24.07 -4.04 -11.92
N MET A 55 -23.29 -2.98 -11.73
CA MET A 55 -23.45 -2.02 -10.64
C MET A 55 -24.00 -0.68 -11.15
N CYS A 56 -25.15 -0.76 -11.85
CA CYS A 56 -25.82 0.43 -12.40
C CYS A 56 -26.38 1.33 -11.28
N ASP A 57 -26.39 2.64 -11.49
CA ASP A 57 -26.98 3.62 -10.55
C ASP A 57 -28.50 3.49 -10.40
N THR A 58 -29.16 3.00 -11.46
CA THR A 58 -30.61 2.92 -11.61
C THR A 58 -30.99 1.59 -12.25
N PHE A 59 -32.26 1.23 -12.11
CA PHE A 59 -32.84 0.05 -12.78
C PHE A 59 -33.12 0.28 -14.27
N ARG A 60 -32.73 1.42 -14.87
CA ARG A 60 -32.93 1.65 -16.30
C ARG A 60 -31.70 1.13 -17.05
N ARG A 61 -31.94 0.48 -18.19
CA ARG A 61 -30.89 -0.02 -19.09
C ARG A 61 -31.11 0.51 -20.49
N TRP A 62 -30.04 0.66 -21.25
CA TRP A 62 -30.13 0.89 -22.69
C TRP A 62 -30.67 -0.35 -23.40
N SER A 63 -31.06 -0.21 -24.68
CA SER A 63 -31.65 -1.30 -25.47
C SER A 63 -30.71 -2.50 -25.65
N ASN A 64 -29.40 -2.27 -25.61
CA ASN A 64 -28.36 -3.30 -25.63
C ASN A 64 -28.09 -3.92 -24.24
N GLY A 65 -28.75 -3.45 -23.17
CA GLY A 65 -28.61 -3.96 -21.82
C GLY A 65 -27.47 -3.33 -20.99
N THR A 66 -26.85 -2.25 -21.48
CA THR A 66 -25.83 -1.47 -20.74
C THR A 66 -26.47 -0.53 -19.72
N CYS A 67 -25.69 -0.10 -18.73
CA CYS A 67 -26.17 0.82 -17.70
C CYS A 67 -26.26 2.25 -18.26
N LEU A 68 -27.20 3.06 -17.76
CA LEU A 68 -27.24 4.51 -18.05
C LEU A 68 -26.14 5.27 -17.29
N GLY A 69 -25.83 4.82 -16.08
CA GLY A 69 -24.78 5.33 -15.21
C GLY A 69 -24.35 4.27 -14.21
N CYS A 70 -23.18 4.46 -13.61
CA CYS A 70 -22.60 3.53 -12.64
C CYS A 70 -22.75 4.04 -11.21
N LEU A 71 -22.89 3.13 -10.26
CA LEU A 71 -22.74 3.45 -8.85
C LEU A 71 -21.32 4.00 -8.58
N PRO A 72 -21.14 4.90 -7.60
CA PRO A 72 -19.82 5.40 -7.23
C PRO A 72 -18.84 4.26 -6.94
N GLY A 73 -17.62 4.37 -7.48
CA GLY A 73 -16.59 3.34 -7.34
C GLY A 73 -16.68 2.19 -8.36
N TYR A 74 -17.54 2.28 -9.36
CA TYR A 74 -17.63 1.30 -10.46
C TYR A 74 -17.55 1.97 -11.84
N ASP A 75 -16.98 1.24 -12.80
CA ASP A 75 -16.90 1.66 -14.20
C ASP A 75 -17.07 0.47 -15.17
N GLY A 76 -16.97 0.77 -16.47
CA GLY A 76 -17.23 -0.15 -17.56
C GLY A 76 -18.58 0.06 -18.24
N GLU A 77 -18.77 -0.61 -19.38
CA GLU A 77 -19.99 -0.48 -20.19
C GLU A 77 -21.24 -0.97 -19.45
N TYR A 78 -21.07 -1.94 -18.55
CA TYR A 78 -22.11 -2.50 -17.70
C TYR A 78 -21.87 -2.23 -16.22
N CYS A 79 -21.00 -1.26 -15.89
CA CYS A 79 -20.60 -0.93 -14.52
C CYS A 79 -20.13 -2.16 -13.73
N GLU A 80 -19.38 -3.04 -14.39
CA GLU A 80 -19.01 -4.36 -13.89
C GLU A 80 -17.61 -4.41 -13.26
N ASN A 81 -16.84 -3.34 -13.40
CA ASN A 81 -15.48 -3.25 -12.90
C ASN A 81 -15.45 -2.32 -11.68
N ILE A 82 -14.78 -2.76 -10.62
CA ILE A 82 -14.54 -1.95 -9.44
C ILE A 82 -13.36 -1.01 -9.68
N VAL A 83 -13.49 0.24 -9.25
CA VAL A 83 -12.45 1.26 -9.32
C VAL A 83 -11.83 1.43 -7.94
N CYS A 84 -10.51 1.24 -7.86
CA CYS A 84 -9.74 1.37 -6.63
C CYS A 84 -8.98 2.71 -6.63
N VAL A 85 -9.13 3.54 -5.60
CA VAL A 85 -8.50 4.87 -5.53
C VAL A 85 -7.03 4.75 -5.14
N ASN A 86 -6.72 4.11 -4.00
CA ASN A 86 -5.36 3.92 -3.51
C ASN A 86 -4.99 2.43 -3.43
N GLY A 87 -5.04 1.73 -4.55
CA GLY A 87 -4.77 0.30 -4.59
C GLY A 87 -4.85 -0.28 -5.99
N GLU A 88 -4.86 -1.60 -6.04
CA GLU A 88 -4.97 -2.36 -7.28
C GLU A 88 -6.20 -3.25 -7.24
N VAL A 89 -6.74 -3.58 -8.42
CA VAL A 89 -7.87 -4.50 -8.53
C VAL A 89 -7.38 -5.94 -8.30
N ASP A 90 -8.07 -6.71 -7.46
CA ASP A 90 -7.77 -8.12 -7.23
C ASP A 90 -7.91 -8.96 -8.51
N LYS A 91 -7.29 -10.14 -8.55
CA LYS A 91 -7.32 -11.06 -9.69
C LYS A 91 -8.72 -11.42 -10.17
N ASN A 92 -9.70 -11.42 -9.27
CA ASN A 92 -11.09 -11.71 -9.61
C ASN A 92 -11.83 -10.51 -10.23
N GLY A 93 -11.27 -9.31 -10.16
CA GLY A 93 -11.89 -8.09 -10.70
C GLY A 93 -13.06 -7.54 -9.88
N LEU A 94 -13.26 -8.04 -8.65
CA LEU A 94 -14.46 -7.80 -7.84
C LEU A 94 -14.18 -7.05 -6.53
N SER A 95 -12.91 -6.88 -6.16
CA SER A 95 -12.48 -6.24 -4.91
C SER A 95 -11.16 -5.52 -5.11
N CYS A 96 -10.87 -4.55 -4.26
CA CYS A 96 -9.61 -3.84 -4.24
C CYS A 96 -8.62 -4.42 -3.23
N ILE A 97 -7.35 -4.41 -3.60
CA ILE A 97 -6.21 -4.65 -2.72
C ILE A 97 -5.60 -3.29 -2.40
N CYS A 98 -5.83 -2.80 -1.18
CA CYS A 98 -5.44 -1.45 -0.80
C CYS A 98 -3.94 -1.34 -0.48
N SER A 99 -3.36 -0.22 -0.91
CA SER A 99 -2.03 0.19 -0.48
C SER A 99 -2.13 0.75 0.93
N HIS A 100 -1.26 0.30 1.84
CA HIS A 100 -1.22 0.87 3.18
C HIS A 100 -0.79 2.36 3.12
N PRO A 101 -1.37 3.25 3.94
CA PRO A 101 -2.29 2.98 5.05
C PRO A 101 -3.80 3.05 4.69
N TYR A 102 -4.16 3.08 3.40
CA TYR A 102 -5.55 3.19 2.97
C TYR A 102 -6.32 1.89 3.18
N SER A 103 -7.63 2.02 3.41
CA SER A 103 -8.55 0.91 3.64
C SER A 103 -9.91 1.18 2.98
N GLY A 104 -10.90 0.33 3.27
CA GLY A 104 -12.24 0.41 2.67
C GLY A 104 -12.40 -0.43 1.39
N PRO A 105 -13.63 -0.56 0.88
CA PRO A 105 -13.94 -1.39 -0.29
C PRO A 105 -13.33 -0.84 -1.59
N PHE A 106 -13.14 0.48 -1.70
CA PHE A 106 -12.56 1.16 -2.86
C PHE A 106 -11.19 1.78 -2.57
N CYS A 107 -10.60 1.51 -1.40
CA CYS A 107 -9.32 2.06 -0.96
C CYS A 107 -9.28 3.60 -0.89
N ASP A 108 -10.38 4.21 -0.50
CA ASP A 108 -10.56 5.65 -0.30
C ASP A 108 -10.60 6.05 1.17
N ASP A 109 -10.80 5.10 2.08
CA ASP A 109 -10.79 5.37 3.51
C ASP A 109 -9.36 5.57 4.04
N LEU A 110 -9.18 6.61 4.85
CA LEU A 110 -7.93 6.90 5.53
C LEU A 110 -8.19 7.19 7.01
N ASP A 111 -8.16 6.14 7.83
CA ASP A 111 -8.31 6.28 9.28
C ASP A 111 -6.97 6.69 9.92
N THR A 112 -7.03 7.68 10.81
CA THR A 112 -5.91 8.09 11.66
C THR A 112 -5.25 6.92 12.41
N LYS A 113 -6.05 5.94 12.85
CA LYS A 113 -5.54 4.73 13.52
C LYS A 113 -4.64 3.91 12.60
N ASP A 114 -5.03 3.73 11.34
CA ASP A 114 -4.29 2.93 10.36
C ASP A 114 -3.02 3.66 9.91
N VAL A 115 -3.11 4.99 9.74
CA VAL A 115 -1.95 5.86 9.51
C VAL A 115 -0.93 5.73 10.63
N TYR A 116 -1.35 5.91 11.89
CA TYR A 116 -0.44 5.80 13.03
C TYR A 116 0.14 4.40 13.16
N ARG A 117 -0.66 3.35 12.99
CA ARG A 117 -0.18 1.97 13.01
C ARG A 117 0.89 1.75 11.94
N PHE A 118 0.65 2.19 10.70
CA PHE A 118 1.58 2.02 9.60
C PHE A 118 2.91 2.74 9.84
N TYR A 119 2.86 4.02 10.20
CA TYR A 119 4.08 4.80 10.42
C TYR A 119 4.83 4.39 11.68
N ASN A 120 4.14 4.03 12.78
CA ASN A 120 4.79 3.51 13.98
C ASN A 120 5.49 2.17 13.70
N ASN A 121 4.84 1.27 12.96
CA ASN A 121 5.46 0.02 12.55
C ASN A 121 6.66 0.26 11.63
N ARG A 122 6.56 1.20 10.67
CA ARG A 122 7.67 1.56 9.78
C ARG A 122 8.84 2.20 10.54
N ALA A 123 8.56 3.05 11.53
CA ALA A 123 9.56 3.63 12.40
C ALA A 123 10.25 2.56 13.26
N TYR A 124 9.48 1.61 13.80
CA TYR A 124 10.02 0.45 14.51
C TYR A 124 10.93 -0.39 13.62
N MET A 125 10.54 -0.64 12.37
CA MET A 125 11.37 -1.36 11.39
C MET A 125 12.65 -0.61 11.00
N MET A 126 12.64 0.73 10.99
CA MET A 126 13.87 1.52 10.82
C MET A 126 14.79 1.50 12.05
N GLY A 127 14.29 1.06 13.22
CA GLY A 127 15.09 0.88 14.41
C GLY A 127 15.78 2.17 14.91
N PRO A 128 16.97 2.09 15.52
CA PRO A 128 17.65 3.25 16.10
C PRO A 128 18.17 4.26 15.06
N LEU A 129 18.11 3.96 13.75
CA LEU A 129 18.53 4.90 12.69
C LEU A 129 17.74 6.21 12.72
N GLY A 130 16.46 6.16 13.11
CA GLY A 130 15.66 7.37 13.33
C GLY A 130 16.22 8.23 14.47
N ALA A 131 16.64 7.61 15.58
CA ALA A 131 17.28 8.31 16.69
C ALA A 131 18.68 8.84 16.32
N LEU A 132 19.44 8.10 15.50
CA LEU A 132 20.75 8.54 15.00
C LEU A 132 20.67 9.81 14.14
N LEU A 133 19.55 10.07 13.46
CA LEU A 133 19.33 11.32 12.72
C LEU A 133 18.93 12.50 13.64
N ILE A 134 18.29 12.22 14.77
CA ILE A 134 17.88 13.25 15.73
C ILE A 134 19.07 13.74 16.57
N ILE A 135 20.02 12.86 16.90
CA ILE A 135 21.19 13.21 17.73
C ILE A 135 22.01 14.39 17.16
N PRO A 136 22.37 14.44 15.86
CA PRO A 136 23.06 15.58 15.26
C PRO A 136 22.25 16.89 15.35
N MET A 137 20.94 16.83 15.12
CA MET A 137 20.06 17.99 15.22
C MET A 137 20.01 18.53 16.65
N CYS A 138 19.88 17.65 17.65
CA CYS A 138 19.95 18.02 19.06
C CYS A 138 21.32 18.63 19.43
N GLY A 139 22.41 18.09 18.90
CA GLY A 139 23.76 18.60 19.11
C GLY A 139 23.95 20.00 18.52
N ILE A 140 23.48 20.23 17.29
CA ILE A 140 23.49 21.56 16.64
C ILE A 140 22.63 22.53 17.45
N PHE A 141 21.42 22.15 17.82
CA PHE A 141 20.52 22.99 18.61
C PHE A 141 21.15 23.42 19.94
N TYR A 142 21.68 22.47 20.71
CA TYR A 142 22.37 22.75 21.96
C TYR A 142 23.61 23.63 21.76
N GLY A 143 24.37 23.41 20.68
CA GLY A 143 25.51 24.25 20.30
C GLY A 143 25.10 25.68 19.99
N CYS A 144 24.03 25.87 19.23
CA CYS A 144 23.44 27.17 18.91
C CYS A 144 22.99 27.91 20.17
N GLU A 145 22.26 27.22 21.06
CA GLU A 145 21.77 27.81 22.31
C GLU A 145 22.94 28.24 23.22
N ARG A 146 23.94 27.38 23.38
CA ARG A 146 25.14 27.67 24.17
C ARG A 146 25.91 28.87 23.61
N MET A 147 26.00 28.98 22.28
CA MET A 147 26.66 30.12 21.64
C MET A 147 25.85 31.41 21.78
N ALA A 148 24.52 31.35 21.65
CA ALA A 148 23.64 32.49 21.87
C ALA A 148 23.76 33.02 23.30
N ARG A 149 23.73 32.13 24.31
CA ARG A 149 23.89 32.50 25.73
C ARG A 149 25.24 33.17 26.01
N LYS A 150 26.34 32.66 25.43
CA LYS A 150 27.66 33.30 25.52
C LYS A 150 27.68 34.71 24.91
N ARG A 151 27.04 34.91 23.76
CA ARG A 151 26.94 36.24 23.12
C ARG A 151 26.10 37.20 23.96
N GLN A 152 25.04 36.71 24.59
CA GLN A 152 24.20 37.51 25.49
C GLN A 152 25.00 37.99 26.70
N VAL A 153 25.69 37.11 27.43
CA VAL A 153 26.55 37.49 28.57
C VAL A 153 27.60 38.52 28.14
N LYS A 154 28.24 38.34 26.98
CA LYS A 154 29.25 39.30 26.48
C LYS A 154 28.64 40.68 26.20
N ARG A 155 27.44 40.75 25.60
CA ARG A 155 26.75 42.02 25.32
C ARG A 155 26.33 42.73 26.60
N VAL A 156 25.72 42.00 27.54
CA VAL A 156 25.27 42.57 28.81
C VAL A 156 26.45 43.04 29.67
N ALA A 157 27.53 42.26 29.76
CA ALA A 157 28.73 42.65 30.50
C ALA A 157 29.40 43.91 29.92
N ALA A 158 29.43 44.05 28.58
CA ALA A 158 29.96 45.23 27.93
C ALA A 158 29.08 46.47 28.22
N MET A 159 27.76 46.35 28.08
CA MET A 159 26.84 47.46 28.39
C MET A 159 26.93 47.91 29.85
N LEU A 160 27.03 46.97 30.79
CA LEU A 160 27.18 47.29 32.21
C LEU A 160 28.51 47.98 32.50
N GLY A 161 29.61 47.51 31.90
CA GLY A 161 30.93 48.12 32.07
C GLY A 161 30.99 49.57 31.57
N ASP A 162 30.42 49.82 30.39
CA ASP A 162 30.35 51.16 29.80
C ASP A 162 29.50 52.12 30.64
N GLN A 163 28.40 51.65 31.24
CA GLN A 163 27.51 52.49 32.06
C GLN A 163 28.05 52.81 33.45
N THR A 164 28.77 51.89 34.08
CA THR A 164 29.06 51.96 35.53
C THR A 164 30.53 52.24 35.86
N ASN A 165 31.43 52.28 34.87
CA ASN A 165 32.86 52.56 35.05
C ASN A 165 33.57 51.63 36.07
N ILE A 166 32.99 50.45 36.33
CA ILE A 166 33.50 49.40 37.22
C ILE A 166 33.88 48.15 36.42
N THR A 167 34.81 47.37 36.96
CA THR A 167 35.23 46.09 36.37
C THR A 167 34.14 45.04 36.51
N VAL A 168 33.42 44.75 35.42
CA VAL A 168 32.33 43.76 35.39
C VAL A 168 32.87 42.34 35.14
N HIS A 169 32.66 41.44 36.11
CA HIS A 169 32.99 40.02 35.95
C HIS A 169 31.91 39.27 35.17
N LYS A 170 32.30 38.58 34.10
CA LYS A 170 31.39 37.83 33.22
C LYS A 170 30.69 36.67 33.93
N ASP A 171 31.30 36.10 34.97
CA ASP A 171 30.72 34.99 35.73
C ASP A 171 29.54 35.43 36.58
N ALA A 172 29.58 36.65 37.14
CA ALA A 172 28.46 37.25 37.86
C ALA A 172 27.30 37.58 36.92
N VAL A 173 27.59 38.12 35.73
CA VAL A 173 26.55 38.35 34.70
C VAL A 173 25.92 37.04 34.24
N LYS A 174 26.72 35.96 34.15
CA LYS A 174 26.23 34.63 33.78
C LYS A 174 25.35 34.01 34.87
N SER A 175 25.65 34.19 36.15
CA SER A 175 24.80 33.67 37.24
C SER A 175 23.47 34.39 37.31
N LEU A 176 23.48 35.72 37.18
CA LEU A 176 22.25 36.53 37.15
C LEU A 176 21.33 36.14 35.99
N LEU A 177 21.90 35.99 34.78
CA LEU A 177 21.15 35.56 33.60
C LEU A 177 20.72 34.07 33.64
N ALA A 178 21.21 33.29 34.61
CA ALA A 178 20.80 31.90 34.81
C ALA A 178 19.71 31.74 35.87
N GLU A 179 19.51 32.74 36.74
CA GLU A 179 18.41 32.78 37.73
C GLU A 179 17.06 33.18 37.09
N ASP A 180 17.08 33.86 35.94
CA ASP A 180 15.88 34.30 35.21
C ASP A 180 15.24 33.23 34.30
N VAL A 181 15.69 31.96 34.37
CA VAL A 181 15.19 30.82 33.54
C VAL A 181 14.52 29.76 34.41
#